data_AF-A0A5P1V114-F1
#
_entry.id   AF-A0A5P1V114-F1
#
_cell.length_a   1.000
_cell.length_b   1.000
_cell.length_c   1.000
_cell.angle_alpha   90.00
_cell.angle_beta   90.00
_cell.angle_gamma   90.00
#
_symmetry.space_group_name_H-M   'P 1'
#
loop_
_entity.id
_entity.type
_entity.pdbx_description
1 polymer ?
#
loop_
_entity_poly.entity_id
_entity_poly.type
_entity_poly.pdbx_seq_one_letter_code
_entity_poly.pdbx_strand_id
1 'polypeptide(L)'
;MPLEDQIKKDFELYRTISSEEIELLPVKNPQPVKVGDLRVIQAMPPVYFVIVEEMSFYQEKLYKAVVLTEEISLGWLSKETPLLRIPESKTLLVALPFWIYLEDLFVSKFLKKIGTLKMEDIEKLLSYAEKTNIPKTLQGEYIRLVMQRLAPFNTASLLNYLEKLEEYEESPQIIKLSPSIEETFKEYCFQKAASSKEVFKGKNFLALIEKLQSYARLIIYLPQEFIGKNVSIWIKGQKFFEGELKKDKLILEPLPALLDYSFLEEELDVQV
;
A
#
# COMPACT_ATOMS: atom_id res chain seq x y z
N MET A 1 -16.13 34.93 28.96
CA MET A 1 -14.92 35.19 28.16
C MET A 1 -15.33 35.16 26.70
N PRO A 2 -14.94 36.15 25.88
CA PRO A 2 -15.15 36.13 24.43
C PRO A 2 -14.57 34.85 23.80
N LEU A 3 -15.20 34.35 22.73
CA LEU A 3 -14.78 33.12 22.05
C LEU A 3 -13.34 33.20 21.52
N GLU A 4 -12.93 34.37 21.03
CA GLU A 4 -11.58 34.62 20.51
C GLU A 4 -10.50 34.51 21.61
N ASP A 5 -10.78 35.02 22.81
CA ASP A 5 -9.87 34.91 23.95
C ASP A 5 -9.70 33.46 24.41
N GLN A 6 -10.78 32.67 24.33
CA GLN A 6 -10.74 31.23 24.63
C GLN A 6 -9.89 30.47 23.61
N ILE A 7 -10.11 30.69 22.31
CA ILE A 7 -9.33 30.05 21.24
C ILE A 7 -7.83 30.37 21.39
N LYS A 8 -7.51 31.63 21.69
CA LYS A 8 -6.12 32.04 21.90
C LYS A 8 -5.49 31.30 23.08
N LYS A 9 -6.18 31.22 24.21
CA LYS A 9 -5.71 30.52 25.41
C LYS A 9 -5.51 29.03 25.15
N ASP A 10 -6.46 28.38 24.48
CA ASP A 10 -6.38 26.95 24.16
C ASP A 10 -5.21 26.67 23.19
N PHE A 11 -4.99 27.56 22.23
CA PHE A 11 -3.87 27.43 21.29
C PHE A 11 -2.50 27.60 21.98
N GLU A 12 -2.37 28.59 22.87
CA GLU A 12 -1.16 28.78 23.68
C GLU A 12 -0.88 27.58 24.59
N LEU A 13 -1.93 27.04 25.24
CA LEU A 13 -1.84 25.84 26.06
C LEU A 13 -1.38 24.64 25.21
N TYR A 14 -2.03 24.40 24.07
CA TYR A 14 -1.68 23.30 23.16
C TYR A 14 -0.21 23.39 22.76
N ARG A 15 0.28 24.58 22.35
CA ARG A 15 1.68 24.80 22.00
C ARG A 15 2.65 24.51 23.14
N THR A 16 2.24 24.79 24.38
CA THR A 16 3.08 24.58 25.58
C THR A 16 3.23 23.10 25.91
N ILE A 17 2.17 22.31 25.71
CA ILE A 17 2.18 20.87 26.00
C ILE A 17 2.61 20.02 24.81
N SER A 18 2.51 20.55 23.58
CA SER A 18 2.95 19.85 22.39
C SER A 18 4.46 19.94 22.26
N SER A 19 5.14 18.81 22.34
CA SER A 19 6.51 18.69 21.86
C SER A 19 6.55 18.88 20.34
N GLU A 20 7.67 19.42 19.84
CA GLU A 20 7.93 19.55 18.40
C GLU A 20 7.86 18.17 17.71
N GLU A 21 8.41 17.15 18.37
CA GLU A 21 8.37 15.76 17.90
C GLU A 21 7.35 14.93 18.69
N ILE A 22 6.62 14.06 17.99
CA ILE A 22 5.74 13.08 18.63
C ILE A 22 6.58 11.87 19.06
N GLU A 23 6.70 11.67 20.36
CA GLU A 23 7.30 10.45 20.91
C GLU A 23 6.34 9.26 20.69
N LEU A 24 6.82 8.24 19.99
CA LEU A 24 6.03 7.07 19.64
C LEU A 24 6.18 5.97 20.69
N LEU A 25 5.09 5.67 21.39
CA LEU A 25 5.01 4.54 22.30
C LEU A 25 4.34 3.34 21.60
N PRO A 26 5.02 2.17 21.50
CA PRO A 26 4.41 0.98 20.93
C PRO A 26 3.20 0.52 21.74
N VAL A 27 2.16 0.07 21.03
CA VAL A 27 0.98 -0.54 21.66
C VAL A 27 1.33 -1.94 22.18
N LYS A 28 0.89 -2.28 23.39
CA LYS A 28 1.19 -3.58 24.03
C LYS A 28 0.61 -4.77 23.27
N ASN A 29 -0.59 -4.60 22.69
CA ASN A 29 -1.32 -5.65 21.98
C ASN A 29 -1.76 -5.10 20.61
N PRO A 30 -0.90 -5.17 19.57
CA PRO A 30 -1.23 -4.75 18.22
C PRO A 30 -2.51 -5.44 17.71
N GLN A 31 -3.39 -4.68 17.05
CA GLN A 31 -4.61 -5.21 16.45
C GLN A 31 -4.58 -4.99 14.93
N PRO A 32 -5.01 -5.97 14.12
CA PRO A 32 -5.11 -5.84 12.66
C PRO A 32 -5.89 -4.59 12.27
N VAL A 33 -5.42 -3.89 11.25
CA VAL A 33 -6.03 -2.65 10.76
C VAL A 33 -7.18 -2.96 9.83
N LYS A 34 -8.28 -2.21 9.97
CA LYS A 34 -9.44 -2.29 9.07
C LYS A 34 -9.97 -0.90 8.77
N VAL A 35 -10.52 -0.74 7.57
CA VAL A 35 -11.33 0.44 7.23
C VAL A 35 -12.47 0.59 8.24
N GLY A 36 -12.67 1.82 8.71
CA GLY A 36 -13.60 2.19 9.76
C GLY A 36 -13.04 2.13 11.17
N ASP A 37 -11.82 1.61 11.39
CA ASP A 37 -11.20 1.67 12.70
C ASP A 37 -10.96 3.11 13.15
N LEU A 38 -11.41 3.43 14.37
CA LEU A 38 -10.98 4.62 15.10
C LEU A 38 -9.79 4.24 15.97
N ARG A 39 -8.67 4.95 15.78
CA ARG A 39 -7.42 4.70 16.47
C ARG A 39 -6.83 5.98 17.04
N VAL A 40 -5.98 5.84 18.04
CA VAL A 40 -5.30 6.96 18.70
C VAL A 40 -3.80 6.69 18.78
N ILE A 41 -3.00 7.71 18.51
CA ILE A 41 -1.57 7.69 18.81
C ILE A 41 -1.37 8.02 20.29
N GLN A 42 -0.57 7.23 20.99
CA GLN A 42 -0.28 7.43 22.41
C GLN A 42 0.78 8.53 22.60
N ALA A 43 0.45 9.74 22.16
CA ALA A 43 1.30 10.93 22.26
C ALA A 43 0.65 12.00 23.16
N MET A 44 1.44 13.00 23.54
CA MET A 44 0.94 14.19 24.22
C MET A 44 1.04 15.42 23.30
N PRO A 45 -0.05 16.15 23.06
CA PRO A 45 -1.45 15.72 23.19
C PRO A 45 -1.81 14.59 22.21
N PRO A 46 -2.85 13.78 22.53
CA PRO A 46 -3.24 12.64 21.69
C PRO A 46 -3.81 13.10 20.35
N VAL A 47 -3.58 12.31 19.31
CA VAL A 47 -4.12 12.54 17.97
C VAL A 47 -4.89 11.30 17.53
N TYR A 48 -6.06 11.53 16.95
CA TYR A 48 -7.00 10.47 16.59
C TYR A 48 -7.06 10.31 15.07
N PHE A 49 -7.34 9.08 14.64
CA PHE A 49 -7.35 8.69 13.25
C PHE A 49 -8.55 7.79 12.98
N VAL A 50 -9.31 8.09 11.94
CA VAL A 50 -10.26 7.14 11.37
C VAL A 50 -9.66 6.61 10.08
N ILE A 51 -9.49 5.29 9.98
CA ILE A 51 -9.06 4.64 8.75
C ILE A 51 -10.22 4.69 7.76
N VAL A 52 -10.04 5.39 6.63
CA VAL A 52 -11.12 5.62 5.65
C VAL A 52 -10.92 4.84 4.36
N GLU A 53 -9.69 4.44 4.05
CA GLU A 53 -9.35 3.72 2.82
C GLU A 53 -8.13 2.83 3.06
N GLU A 54 -8.08 1.70 2.36
CA GLU A 54 -6.94 0.77 2.32
C GLU A 54 -6.49 0.61 0.88
N MET A 55 -5.25 0.99 0.60
CA MET A 55 -4.55 0.68 -0.64
C MET A 55 -3.64 -0.51 -0.37
N SER A 56 -3.71 -1.51 -1.25
CA SER A 56 -2.91 -2.73 -1.13
C SER A 56 -2.17 -2.99 -2.43
N PHE A 57 -0.89 -3.34 -2.32
CA PHE A 57 -0.08 -3.85 -3.42
C PHE A 57 0.81 -4.97 -2.89
N TYR A 58 0.67 -6.18 -3.43
CA TYR A 58 1.30 -7.39 -2.87
C TYR A 58 0.95 -7.58 -1.38
N GLN A 59 1.97 -7.62 -0.51
CA GLN A 59 1.84 -7.73 0.94
C GLN A 59 1.88 -6.36 1.64
N GLU A 60 2.05 -5.29 0.86
CA GLU A 60 2.18 -3.94 1.38
C GLU A 60 0.83 -3.26 1.41
N LYS A 61 0.57 -2.59 2.52
CA LYS A 61 -0.69 -1.91 2.79
C LYS A 61 -0.43 -0.50 3.27
N LEU A 62 -1.14 0.43 2.66
CA LEU A 62 -1.11 1.84 2.96
C LEU A 62 -2.54 2.32 3.24
N TYR A 63 -2.75 2.96 4.38
CA TYR A 63 -4.07 3.39 4.81
C TYR A 63 -4.21 4.89 4.71
N LYS A 64 -5.32 5.36 4.12
CA LYS A 64 -5.75 6.75 4.22
C LYS A 64 -6.46 6.93 5.56
N ALA A 65 -6.06 7.94 6.32
CA ALA A 65 -6.63 8.22 7.63
C ALA A 65 -7.03 9.68 7.78
N VAL A 66 -8.28 9.94 8.16
CA VAL A 66 -8.75 11.28 8.53
C VAL A 66 -8.32 11.58 9.96
N VAL A 67 -7.77 12.77 10.19
CA VAL A 67 -7.25 13.19 11.49
C VAL A 67 -8.34 13.85 12.32
N LEU A 68 -8.39 13.51 13.61
CA LEU A 68 -9.31 14.11 14.57
C LEU A 68 -8.59 14.56 15.85
N THR A 69 -9.23 15.47 16.57
CA THR A 69 -8.72 16.05 17.82
C THR A 69 -9.79 16.14 18.90
N GLU A 70 -9.35 16.15 20.16
CA GLU A 70 -10.17 16.53 21.33
C GLU A 70 -10.27 18.04 21.52
N GLU A 71 -9.41 18.83 20.85
CA GLU A 71 -9.37 20.28 20.99
C GLU A 71 -10.52 20.96 20.23
N ILE A 72 -11.72 20.89 20.81
CA ILE A 72 -12.96 21.30 20.14
C ILE A 72 -12.90 22.76 19.66
N SER A 73 -12.46 23.68 20.51
CA SER A 73 -12.37 25.11 20.18
C SER A 73 -11.40 25.39 19.04
N LEU A 74 -10.35 24.58 18.90
CA LEU A 74 -9.33 24.73 17.87
C LEU A 74 -9.67 24.00 16.57
N GLY A 75 -10.38 22.87 16.64
CA GLY A 75 -10.78 22.07 15.48
C GLY A 75 -12.12 22.45 14.85
N TRP A 76 -13.02 23.08 15.61
CA TRP A 76 -14.38 23.39 15.14
C TRP A 76 -14.42 24.65 14.28
N LEU A 77 -14.41 24.47 12.94
CA LEU A 77 -14.39 25.57 11.98
C LEU A 77 -15.78 26.12 11.63
N SER A 78 -16.79 25.26 11.53
CA SER A 78 -18.16 25.66 11.16
C SER A 78 -19.20 24.62 11.59
N LYS A 79 -20.49 24.91 11.41
CA LYS A 79 -21.57 23.93 11.67
C LYS A 79 -21.47 22.65 10.84
N GLU A 80 -20.69 22.68 9.75
CA GLU A 80 -20.45 21.53 8.88
C GLU A 80 -19.33 20.63 9.39
N THR A 81 -18.54 21.09 10.38
CA THR A 81 -17.44 20.30 10.95
C THR A 81 -17.98 19.02 11.60
N PRO A 82 -17.57 17.83 11.13
CA PRO A 82 -17.99 16.57 11.70
C PRO A 82 -17.53 16.41 13.15
N LEU A 83 -18.45 15.92 13.98
CA LEU A 83 -18.21 15.59 15.38
C LEU A 83 -18.47 14.11 15.59
N LEU A 84 -17.55 13.42 16.24
CA LEU A 84 -17.72 12.03 16.65
C LEU A 84 -17.73 11.94 18.17
N ARG A 85 -18.75 11.29 18.70
CA ARG A 85 -18.82 11.00 20.14
C ARG A 85 -18.41 9.56 20.37
N ILE A 86 -17.38 9.35 21.18
CA ILE A 86 -16.99 8.03 21.65
C ILE A 86 -17.81 7.74 22.92
N PRO A 87 -18.81 6.83 22.89
CA PRO A 87 -19.72 6.64 24.03
C PRO A 87 -18.99 6.14 25.27
N GLU A 88 -18.03 5.24 25.09
CA GLU A 88 -17.32 4.54 26.15
C GLU A 88 -16.41 5.47 26.97
N SER A 89 -15.74 6.42 26.32
CA SER A 89 -14.83 7.37 26.97
C SER A 89 -15.47 8.72 27.27
N LYS A 90 -16.70 8.97 26.81
CA LYS A 90 -17.36 10.29 26.81
C LYS A 90 -16.55 11.39 26.09
N THR A 91 -15.59 11.00 25.25
CA THR A 91 -14.78 11.92 24.46
C THR A 91 -15.57 12.40 23.25
N LEU A 92 -15.49 13.71 22.98
CA LEU A 92 -15.96 14.30 21.72
C LEU A 92 -14.72 14.57 20.86
N LEU A 93 -14.75 14.11 19.61
CA LEU A 93 -13.71 14.33 18.63
C LEU A 93 -14.23 15.23 17.53
N VAL A 94 -13.39 16.14 17.08
CA VAL A 94 -13.64 17.00 15.91
C VAL A 94 -12.74 16.56 14.78
N ALA A 95 -13.32 16.39 13.59
CA ALA A 95 -12.55 16.10 12.40
C ALA A 95 -11.76 17.34 11.95
N LEU A 96 -10.48 17.14 11.64
CA LEU A 96 -9.66 18.16 11.00
C LEU A 96 -9.80 18.07 9.48
N PRO A 97 -9.71 19.19 8.75
CA PRO A 97 -9.95 19.24 7.31
C PRO A 97 -8.71 18.76 6.50
N PHE A 98 -8.15 17.61 6.87
CA PHE A 98 -7.08 16.95 6.14
C PHE A 98 -6.98 15.46 6.51
N TRP A 99 -6.23 14.72 5.71
CA TRP A 99 -5.98 13.29 5.86
C TRP A 99 -4.50 13.03 5.62
N ILE A 100 -4.03 11.87 6.10
CA ILE A 100 -2.66 11.40 5.90
C ILE A 100 -2.67 9.94 5.47
N TYR A 101 -1.54 9.47 4.96
CA TYR A 101 -1.28 8.08 4.65
C TYR A 101 -0.38 7.45 5.70
N LEU A 102 -0.71 6.25 6.14
CA LEU A 102 0.03 5.51 7.16
C LEU A 102 0.23 4.06 6.73
N GLU A 103 1.46 3.56 6.80
CA GLU A 103 1.77 2.15 6.51
C GLU A 103 1.21 1.21 7.59
N ASP A 104 0.93 -0.05 7.21
CA ASP A 104 0.34 -1.05 8.12
C ASP A 104 1.17 -1.31 9.38
N LEU A 105 2.49 -1.37 9.24
CA LEU A 105 3.40 -1.56 10.37
C LEU A 105 3.29 -0.41 11.37
N PHE A 106 3.22 0.84 10.88
CA PHE A 106 3.08 2.01 11.72
C PHE A 106 1.74 1.99 12.47
N VAL A 107 0.63 1.78 11.76
CA VAL A 107 -0.71 1.79 12.35
C VAL A 107 -0.87 0.66 13.37
N SER A 108 -0.40 -0.54 13.04
CA SER A 108 -0.50 -1.70 13.94
C SER A 108 0.38 -1.55 15.19
N LYS A 109 1.59 -0.99 15.05
CA LYS A 109 2.56 -0.87 16.13
C LYS A 109 2.33 0.32 17.05
N PHE A 110 1.84 1.45 16.54
CA PHE A 110 1.79 2.71 17.29
C PHE A 110 0.38 3.25 17.52
N LEU A 111 -0.63 2.80 16.77
CA LEU A 111 -2.00 3.29 16.92
C LEU A 111 -2.89 2.28 17.64
N LYS A 112 -3.39 2.67 18.82
CA LYS A 112 -4.31 1.86 19.61
C LYS A 112 -5.72 1.98 19.03
N LYS A 113 -6.36 0.87 18.69
CA LYS A 113 -7.79 0.84 18.34
C LYS A 113 -8.65 1.16 19.56
N ILE A 114 -9.60 2.06 19.38
CA ILE A 114 -10.54 2.51 20.41
C ILE A 114 -12.01 2.47 19.95
N GLY A 115 -12.27 2.12 18.69
CA GLY A 115 -13.64 1.99 18.19
C GLY A 115 -13.69 1.62 16.72
N THR A 116 -14.91 1.51 16.19
CA THR A 116 -15.19 1.29 14.77
C THR A 116 -16.39 2.16 14.37
N LEU A 117 -16.29 2.81 13.21
CA LEU A 117 -17.33 3.66 12.64
C LEU A 117 -18.13 2.93 11.58
N LYS A 118 -19.32 3.46 11.27
CA LYS A 118 -20.13 3.05 10.13
C LYS A 118 -19.66 3.76 8.86
N MET A 119 -19.95 3.17 7.70
CA MET A 119 -19.57 3.73 6.40
C MET A 119 -20.12 5.14 6.16
N GLU A 120 -21.35 5.43 6.58
CA GLU A 120 -21.96 6.76 6.45
C GLU A 120 -21.16 7.86 7.16
N ASP A 121 -20.58 7.55 8.33
CA ASP A 121 -19.74 8.48 9.08
C ASP A 121 -18.39 8.67 8.39
N ILE A 122 -17.82 7.59 7.84
CA ILE A 122 -16.55 7.61 7.09
C ILE A 122 -16.67 8.52 5.86
N GLU A 123 -17.74 8.39 5.08
CA GLU A 123 -17.98 9.22 3.89
C GLU A 123 -18.09 10.71 4.23
N LYS A 124 -18.77 11.04 5.34
CA LYS A 124 -18.85 12.42 5.85
C LYS A 124 -17.48 12.97 6.23
N LEU A 125 -16.69 12.21 6.97
CA LEU A 125 -15.36 12.61 7.41
C LEU A 125 -14.44 12.85 6.20
N LEU A 126 -14.45 11.92 5.24
CA LEU A 126 -13.66 12.01 4.03
C LEU A 126 -14.06 13.23 3.18
N SER A 127 -15.36 13.41 2.93
CA SER A 127 -15.85 14.56 2.18
C SER A 127 -15.52 15.89 2.86
N TYR A 128 -15.53 15.95 4.20
CA TYR A 128 -15.14 17.16 4.92
C TYR A 128 -13.64 17.43 4.77
N ALA A 129 -12.82 16.40 4.94
CA ALA A 129 -11.37 16.49 4.82
C ALA A 129 -10.93 16.96 3.43
N GLU A 130 -11.60 16.51 2.37
CA GLU A 130 -11.25 16.84 0.98
C GLU A 130 -11.73 18.23 0.52
N LYS A 131 -12.89 18.71 1.01
CA LYS A 131 -13.54 19.92 0.49
C LYS A 131 -13.31 21.17 1.33
N THR A 132 -12.94 21.01 2.60
CA THR A 132 -12.87 22.13 3.53
C THR A 132 -11.52 22.82 3.46
N ASN A 133 -11.53 24.13 3.22
CA ASN A 133 -10.30 24.92 3.23
C ASN A 133 -9.87 25.23 4.67
N ILE A 134 -8.58 25.06 4.95
CA ILE A 134 -8.00 25.46 6.23
C ILE A 134 -7.89 26.99 6.29
N PRO A 135 -8.53 27.68 7.25
CA PRO A 135 -8.54 29.14 7.31
C PRO A 135 -7.17 29.74 7.67
N LYS A 136 -7.07 31.08 7.62
CA LYS A 136 -5.91 31.86 8.09
C LYS A 136 -6.14 32.45 9.50
N THR A 137 -6.84 31.71 10.34
CA THR A 137 -7.13 32.06 11.75
C THR A 137 -6.27 31.21 12.69
N LEU A 138 -6.32 31.46 14.01
CA LEU A 138 -5.63 30.64 15.01
C LEU A 138 -6.00 29.14 14.93
N GLN A 139 -7.26 28.83 14.62
CA GLN A 139 -7.71 27.46 14.35
C GLN A 139 -7.01 26.86 13.11
N GLY A 140 -6.79 27.67 12.08
CA GLY A 140 -6.02 27.28 10.90
C GLY A 140 -4.54 27.08 11.21
N GLU A 141 -3.94 27.92 12.06
CA GLU A 141 -2.57 27.74 12.55
C GLU A 141 -2.42 26.45 13.37
N TYR A 142 -3.39 26.17 14.24
CA TYR A 142 -3.48 24.92 14.97
C TYR A 142 -3.52 23.71 14.03
N ILE A 143 -4.40 23.71 13.04
CA ILE A 143 -4.49 22.61 12.07
C ILE A 143 -3.16 22.40 11.35
N ARG A 144 -2.50 23.48 10.91
CA ARG A 144 -1.18 23.39 10.25
C ARG A 144 -0.10 22.86 11.18
N LEU A 145 -0.13 23.21 12.47
CA LEU A 145 0.77 22.66 13.47
C LEU A 145 0.55 21.14 13.63
N VAL A 146 -0.70 20.67 13.67
CA VAL A 146 -0.99 19.22 13.69
C VAL A 146 -0.47 18.55 12.41
N MET A 147 -0.70 19.15 11.23
CA MET A 147 -0.15 18.64 9.96
C MET A 147 1.37 18.53 9.99
N GLN A 148 2.07 19.55 10.48
CA GLN A 148 3.53 19.56 10.61
C GLN A 148 4.02 18.43 11.52
N ARG A 149 3.37 18.22 12.67
CA ARG A 149 3.73 17.13 13.61
C ARG A 149 3.54 15.74 13.00
N LEU A 150 2.56 15.57 12.11
CA LEU A 150 2.25 14.30 11.45
C LEU A 150 2.99 14.10 10.12
N ALA A 151 3.59 15.15 9.56
CA ALA A 151 4.27 15.12 8.27
C ALA A 151 5.38 14.06 8.19
N PRO A 152 6.25 13.85 9.21
CA PRO A 152 7.26 12.82 9.15
C PRO A 152 6.69 11.41 8.95
N PHE A 153 5.59 11.09 9.63
CA PHE A 153 4.96 9.76 9.54
C PHE A 153 4.25 9.57 8.19
N ASN A 154 3.56 10.61 7.72
CA ASN A 154 2.91 10.59 6.41
C ASN A 154 3.93 10.41 5.28
N THR A 155 4.99 11.21 5.29
CA THR A 155 6.02 11.16 4.25
C THR A 155 6.78 9.85 4.28
N ALA A 156 7.20 9.38 5.46
CA ALA A 156 7.88 8.09 5.59
C ALA A 156 7.00 6.93 5.11
N SER A 157 5.71 6.91 5.47
CA SER A 157 4.78 5.86 5.03
C SER A 157 4.61 5.84 3.50
N LEU A 158 4.53 7.02 2.86
CA LEU A 158 4.44 7.11 1.41
C LEU A 158 5.72 6.66 0.71
N LEU A 159 6.88 7.14 1.16
CA LEU A 159 8.16 6.79 0.56
C LEU A 159 8.45 5.29 0.72
N ASN A 160 8.28 4.74 1.92
CA ASN A 160 8.45 3.30 2.17
C ASN A 160 7.52 2.47 1.28
N TYR A 161 6.26 2.91 1.11
CA TYR A 161 5.33 2.19 0.24
C TYR A 161 5.80 2.21 -1.21
N LEU A 162 6.17 3.39 -1.75
CA LEU A 162 6.67 3.56 -3.12
C LEU A 162 7.95 2.76 -3.38
N GLU A 163 8.93 2.84 -2.48
CA GLU A 163 10.19 2.08 -2.60
C GLU A 163 9.92 0.58 -2.72
N LYS A 164 8.98 0.06 -1.91
CA LYS A 164 8.59 -1.35 -2.02
C LYS A 164 7.86 -1.65 -3.33
N LEU A 165 6.99 -0.76 -3.83
CA LEU A 165 6.37 -0.93 -5.15
C LEU A 165 7.44 -1.09 -6.24
N GLU A 166 8.43 -0.19 -6.24
CA GLU A 166 9.55 -0.22 -7.17
C GLU A 166 10.35 -1.51 -7.03
N GLU A 167 10.65 -1.96 -5.80
CA GLU A 167 11.29 -3.26 -5.57
C GLU A 167 10.48 -4.42 -6.17
N TYR A 168 9.15 -4.41 -6.09
CA TYR A 168 8.31 -5.45 -6.71
C TYR A 168 8.34 -5.38 -8.24
N GLU A 169 8.34 -4.20 -8.84
CA GLU A 169 8.38 -4.03 -10.29
C GLU A 169 9.77 -4.36 -10.89
N GLU A 170 10.83 -4.04 -10.17
CA GLU A 170 12.21 -4.15 -10.65
C GLU A 170 12.91 -5.47 -10.31
N SER A 171 12.43 -6.25 -9.33
CA SER A 171 13.05 -7.53 -8.93
C SER A 171 12.23 -8.76 -9.38
N PRO A 172 12.40 -9.23 -10.64
CA PRO A 172 11.79 -10.47 -11.07
C PRO A 172 12.36 -11.67 -10.30
N GLN A 173 11.55 -12.72 -10.14
CA GLN A 173 12.05 -14.00 -9.65
C GLN A 173 12.74 -14.73 -10.81
N ILE A 174 14.08 -14.74 -10.78
CA ILE A 174 14.91 -15.39 -11.80
C ILE A 174 15.04 -16.88 -11.48
N ILE A 175 14.63 -17.72 -12.43
CA ILE A 175 14.74 -19.17 -12.41
C ILE A 175 15.85 -19.56 -13.39
N LYS A 176 16.96 -20.04 -12.84
CA LYS A 176 18.08 -20.54 -13.65
C LYS A 176 17.78 -21.92 -14.20
N LEU A 177 17.64 -21.97 -15.51
CA LEU A 177 17.42 -23.18 -16.29
C LEU A 177 18.71 -23.99 -16.41
N SER A 178 18.59 -25.32 -16.36
CA SER A 178 19.74 -26.22 -16.53
C SER A 178 20.16 -26.31 -18.01
N PRO A 179 21.46 -26.50 -18.31
CA PRO A 179 21.93 -26.66 -19.70
C PRO A 179 21.29 -27.82 -20.47
N SER A 180 20.76 -28.84 -19.77
CA SER A 180 20.05 -29.98 -20.37
C SER A 180 18.79 -29.60 -21.15
N ILE A 181 18.31 -28.37 -20.99
CA ILE A 181 17.13 -27.85 -21.67
C ILE A 181 17.32 -27.72 -23.17
N GLU A 182 18.56 -27.55 -23.65
CA GLU A 182 18.84 -27.55 -25.08
C GLU A 182 18.29 -28.80 -25.77
N GLU A 183 18.33 -29.96 -25.10
CA GLU A 183 17.83 -31.22 -25.66
C GLU A 183 16.33 -31.20 -25.93
N THR A 184 15.56 -30.57 -25.04
CA THR A 184 14.09 -30.45 -25.18
C THR A 184 13.72 -29.56 -26.37
N PHE A 185 14.58 -28.61 -26.75
CA PHE A 185 14.34 -27.62 -27.81
C PHE A 185 15.00 -27.98 -29.16
N LYS A 186 15.78 -29.07 -29.23
CA LYS A 186 16.54 -29.48 -30.44
C LYS A 186 15.70 -29.60 -31.71
N GLU A 187 14.46 -30.08 -31.61
CA GLU A 187 13.58 -30.26 -32.79
C GLU A 187 13.09 -28.94 -33.38
N TYR A 188 13.11 -27.87 -32.58
CA TYR A 188 12.67 -26.53 -32.97
C TYR A 188 13.80 -25.70 -33.61
N CYS A 189 15.06 -26.14 -33.50
CA CYS A 189 16.23 -25.46 -34.08
C CYS A 189 16.12 -25.24 -35.60
N PHE A 190 15.34 -26.06 -36.30
CA PHE A 190 15.19 -26.00 -37.76
C PHE A 190 13.90 -25.34 -38.23
N GLN A 191 13.03 -24.90 -37.31
CA GLN A 191 11.81 -24.18 -37.69
C GLN A 191 12.16 -22.82 -38.31
N LYS A 192 11.71 -22.60 -39.55
CA LYS A 192 11.85 -21.32 -40.24
C LYS A 192 10.70 -20.40 -39.81
N ALA A 193 11.03 -19.20 -39.36
CA ALA A 193 10.03 -18.23 -38.93
C ALA A 193 9.16 -17.76 -40.11
N ALA A 194 7.85 -18.04 -40.06
CA ALA A 194 6.85 -17.42 -40.93
C ALA A 194 6.20 -16.18 -40.25
N SER A 195 6.12 -16.20 -38.92
CA SER A 195 5.79 -15.05 -38.06
C SER A 195 6.35 -15.32 -36.66
N SER A 196 7.35 -14.57 -36.20
CA SER A 196 7.84 -14.75 -34.83
C SER A 196 6.89 -14.08 -33.84
N LYS A 197 6.09 -14.87 -33.11
CA LYS A 197 5.40 -14.36 -31.93
C LYS A 197 6.38 -14.31 -30.76
N GLU A 198 6.49 -13.14 -30.15
CA GLU A 198 7.32 -12.93 -28.95
C GLU A 198 6.46 -12.80 -27.71
N VAL A 199 5.13 -12.82 -27.85
CA VAL A 199 4.17 -12.69 -26.76
C VAL A 199 3.15 -13.82 -26.82
N PHE A 200 2.89 -14.42 -25.67
CA PHE A 200 2.02 -15.59 -25.49
C PHE A 200 1.01 -15.29 -24.39
N LYS A 201 -0.23 -15.76 -24.58
CA LYS A 201 -1.28 -15.63 -23.56
C LYS A 201 -1.78 -17.02 -23.20
N GLY A 202 -1.47 -17.46 -21.99
CA GLY A 202 -2.04 -18.66 -21.41
C GLY A 202 -3.38 -18.40 -20.74
N LYS A 203 -3.94 -19.43 -20.09
CA LYS A 203 -5.20 -19.33 -19.36
C LYS A 203 -5.12 -18.33 -18.19
N ASN A 204 -4.02 -18.41 -17.43
CA ASN A 204 -3.80 -17.60 -16.23
C ASN A 204 -2.43 -16.92 -16.22
N PHE A 205 -1.84 -16.63 -17.39
CA PHE A 205 -0.55 -15.93 -17.48
C PHE A 205 -0.41 -15.20 -18.81
N LEU A 206 0.48 -14.21 -18.83
CA LEU A 206 1.04 -13.62 -20.05
C LEU A 206 2.52 -13.95 -20.06
N ALA A 207 3.07 -14.33 -21.21
CA ALA A 207 4.49 -14.57 -21.34
C ALA A 207 5.09 -13.79 -22.51
N LEU A 208 6.35 -13.42 -22.38
CA LEU A 208 7.12 -12.70 -23.39
C LEU A 208 8.49 -13.35 -23.54
N ILE A 209 8.93 -13.52 -24.78
CA ILE A 209 10.27 -13.95 -25.11
C ILE A 209 11.10 -12.71 -25.46
N GLU A 210 12.25 -12.59 -24.81
CA GLU A 210 13.24 -11.60 -25.18
C GLU A 210 14.53 -12.28 -25.62
N LYS A 211 14.91 -11.99 -26.88
CA LYS A 211 16.12 -12.54 -27.50
C LYS A 211 17.31 -11.67 -27.12
N LEU A 212 18.31 -12.27 -26.49
CA LEU A 212 19.59 -11.67 -26.17
C LEU A 212 20.66 -12.16 -27.16
N GLN A 213 21.90 -11.66 -27.06
CA GLN A 213 22.95 -11.94 -28.05
C GLN A 213 23.29 -13.44 -28.20
N SER A 214 23.20 -14.22 -27.12
CA SER A 214 23.62 -15.63 -27.09
C SER A 214 22.55 -16.61 -26.57
N TYR A 215 21.44 -16.11 -26.06
CA TYR A 215 20.35 -16.90 -25.49
C TYR A 215 19.04 -16.09 -25.53
N ALA A 216 17.93 -16.67 -25.11
CA ALA A 216 16.69 -15.93 -24.86
C ALA A 216 16.25 -16.07 -23.41
N ARG A 217 15.40 -15.15 -22.96
CA ARG A 217 14.70 -15.26 -21.67
C ARG A 217 13.21 -15.33 -21.89
N LEU A 218 12.54 -16.20 -21.13
CA LEU A 218 11.07 -16.27 -21.07
C LEU A 218 10.62 -15.55 -19.80
N ILE A 219 9.91 -14.45 -20.00
CA ILE A 219 9.32 -13.62 -18.95
C ILE A 219 7.87 -14.05 -18.81
N ILE A 220 7.45 -14.52 -17.64
CA ILE A 220 6.08 -14.94 -17.36
C ILE A 220 5.49 -14.00 -16.31
N TYR A 221 4.38 -13.37 -16.64
CA TYR A 221 3.54 -12.57 -15.77
C TYR A 221 2.34 -13.38 -15.31
N LEU A 222 2.19 -13.55 -14.01
CA LEU A 222 1.13 -14.28 -13.33
C LEU A 222 0.21 -13.30 -12.57
N PRO A 223 -1.08 -13.63 -12.37
CA PRO A 223 -1.94 -12.89 -11.46
C PRO A 223 -1.35 -12.77 -10.05
N GLN A 224 -1.47 -11.59 -9.43
CA GLN A 224 -0.95 -11.33 -8.08
C GLN A 224 -1.56 -12.26 -7.01
N GLU A 225 -2.80 -12.73 -7.22
CA GLU A 225 -3.50 -13.68 -6.34
C GLU A 225 -2.83 -15.06 -6.24
N PHE A 226 -1.79 -15.32 -7.04
CA PHE A 226 -1.01 -16.56 -7.02
C PHE A 226 0.25 -16.49 -6.16
N ILE A 227 0.62 -15.31 -5.67
CA ILE A 227 1.80 -15.13 -4.84
C ILE A 227 1.63 -15.88 -3.52
N GLY A 228 2.67 -16.59 -3.08
CA GLY A 228 2.66 -17.49 -1.93
C GLY A 228 2.07 -18.88 -2.24
N LYS A 229 1.53 -19.12 -3.44
CA LYS A 229 1.12 -20.46 -3.90
C LYS A 229 2.30 -21.16 -4.58
N ASN A 230 2.25 -22.49 -4.60
CA ASN A 230 3.19 -23.27 -5.41
C ASN A 230 2.81 -23.16 -6.87
N VAL A 231 3.78 -22.79 -7.71
CA VAL A 231 3.62 -22.72 -9.16
C VAL A 231 4.52 -23.76 -9.79
N SER A 232 4.02 -24.44 -10.82
CA SER A 232 4.83 -25.29 -11.68
C SER A 232 4.76 -24.83 -13.13
N ILE A 233 5.92 -24.80 -13.78
CA ILE A 233 6.06 -24.39 -15.18
C ILE A 233 6.46 -25.63 -15.97
N TRP A 234 5.68 -25.92 -16.99
CA TRP A 234 5.86 -27.06 -17.88
C TRP A 234 6.08 -26.57 -19.31
N ILE A 235 7.02 -27.18 -20.00
CA ILE A 235 7.23 -26.97 -21.45
C ILE A 235 7.31 -28.36 -22.06
N LYS A 236 6.50 -28.63 -23.09
CA LYS A 236 6.46 -29.94 -23.78
C LYS A 236 6.27 -31.12 -22.81
N GLY A 237 5.40 -30.94 -21.81
CA GLY A 237 5.12 -31.97 -20.80
C GLY A 237 6.27 -32.30 -19.85
N GLN A 238 7.39 -31.58 -19.90
CA GLN A 238 8.45 -31.65 -18.90
C GLN A 238 8.32 -30.49 -17.92
N LYS A 239 8.59 -30.73 -16.63
CA LYS A 239 8.53 -29.72 -15.57
C LYS A 239 9.87 -29.00 -15.43
N PHE A 240 9.89 -27.70 -15.68
CA PHE A 240 11.08 -26.86 -15.66
C PHE A 240 11.26 -26.14 -14.34
N PHE A 241 10.15 -25.90 -13.63
CA PHE A 241 10.16 -25.26 -12.33
C PHE A 241 9.01 -25.79 -11.48
N GLU A 242 9.27 -25.90 -10.18
CA GLU A 242 8.25 -26.05 -9.15
C GLU A 242 8.72 -25.32 -7.90
N GLY A 243 7.89 -24.44 -7.36
CA GLY A 243 8.20 -23.75 -6.13
C GLY A 243 7.21 -22.64 -5.83
N GLU A 244 7.38 -22.02 -4.66
CA GLU A 244 6.55 -20.90 -4.23
C GLU A 244 6.77 -19.68 -5.13
N LEU A 245 5.67 -19.08 -5.58
CA LEU A 245 5.67 -17.84 -6.33
C LEU A 245 5.90 -16.67 -5.38
N LYS A 246 7.06 -16.01 -5.48
CA LYS A 246 7.40 -14.86 -4.63
C LYS A 246 7.04 -13.53 -5.27
N LYS A 247 6.98 -13.48 -6.60
CA LYS A 247 6.74 -12.29 -7.41
C LYS A 247 5.81 -12.65 -8.58
N ASP A 248 5.02 -11.70 -9.08
CA ASP A 248 4.13 -11.94 -10.22
C ASP A 248 4.90 -12.10 -11.55
N LYS A 249 6.16 -11.64 -11.59
CA LYS A 249 7.07 -11.75 -12.73
C LYS A 249 8.15 -12.80 -12.50
N LEU A 250 8.08 -13.89 -13.26
CA LEU A 250 9.10 -14.93 -13.34
C LEU A 250 9.96 -14.73 -14.59
N ILE A 251 11.27 -14.93 -14.48
CA ILE A 251 12.18 -14.97 -15.63
C ILE A 251 12.85 -16.33 -15.67
N LEU A 252 12.67 -17.07 -16.76
CA LEU A 252 13.35 -18.33 -17.00
C LEU A 252 14.52 -18.07 -17.96
N GLU A 253 15.74 -18.32 -17.51
CA GLU A 253 16.96 -18.13 -18.29
C GLU A 253 18.07 -19.10 -17.91
N PRO A 254 18.95 -19.50 -18.86
CA PRO A 254 18.89 -19.20 -20.29
C PRO A 254 17.97 -20.17 -21.04
N LEU A 255 17.23 -19.66 -22.04
CA LEU A 255 16.63 -20.49 -23.10
C LEU A 255 17.54 -20.56 -24.32
N PRO A 256 17.55 -21.70 -25.05
CA PRO A 256 18.34 -21.86 -26.28
C PRO A 256 17.92 -20.82 -27.32
N ALA A 257 18.87 -20.16 -27.99
CA ALA A 257 18.57 -19.13 -28.99
C ALA A 257 17.93 -19.73 -30.27
N LEU A 258 16.61 -19.69 -30.34
CA LEU A 258 15.83 -20.14 -31.51
C LEU A 258 15.37 -18.98 -32.40
N LEU A 259 15.16 -19.29 -33.69
CA LEU A 259 14.57 -18.35 -34.65
C LEU A 259 13.09 -18.09 -34.35
N ASP A 260 12.37 -19.12 -33.92
CA ASP A 260 10.93 -19.09 -33.64
C ASP A 260 10.62 -19.77 -32.29
N TYR A 261 9.73 -19.15 -31.52
CA TYR A 261 9.23 -19.66 -30.23
C TYR A 261 7.71 -19.87 -30.25
N SER A 262 7.08 -19.81 -31.42
CA SER A 262 5.62 -19.90 -31.55
C SER A 262 5.04 -21.20 -30.98
N PHE A 263 5.82 -22.29 -30.92
CA PHE A 263 5.43 -23.55 -30.27
C PHE A 263 5.08 -23.39 -28.78
N LEU A 264 5.62 -22.37 -28.09
CA LEU A 264 5.28 -22.09 -26.69
C LEU A 264 3.80 -21.72 -26.50
N GLU A 265 3.08 -21.29 -27.54
CA GLU A 265 1.64 -21.01 -27.45
C GLU A 265 0.83 -22.28 -27.11
N GLU A 266 1.30 -23.44 -27.54
CA GLU A 266 0.66 -24.73 -27.28
C GLU A 266 1.35 -25.53 -26.18
N GLU A 267 2.67 -25.38 -26.04
CA GLU A 267 3.48 -26.24 -25.19
C GLU A 267 3.84 -25.66 -23.82
N LEU A 268 3.71 -24.34 -23.62
CA LEU A 268 3.94 -23.70 -22.33
C LEU A 268 2.69 -23.80 -21.47
N ASP A 269 2.80 -24.50 -20.35
CA ASP A 269 1.74 -24.59 -19.34
C ASP A 269 2.24 -24.09 -17.98
N VAL A 270 1.41 -23.31 -17.30
CA VAL A 270 1.72 -22.77 -15.98
C VAL A 270 0.56 -23.10 -15.05
N GLN A 271 0.86 -23.94 -14.05
CA GLN A 271 -0.11 -24.44 -13.09
C GLN A 271 0.16 -23.81 -11.72
N VAL A 272 -0.91 -23.39 -11.06
CA VAL A 272 -0.92 -22.77 -9.72
C VAL A 272 -1.90 -23.50 -8.82
#